data_AF-A0A3P9KWT5-F1
#
_entry.id   AF-A0A3P9KWT5-F1
#
_cell.length_a   1.000
_cell.length_b   1.000
_cell.length_c   1.000
_cell.angle_alpha   90.00
_cell.angle_beta   90.00
_cell.angle_gamma   90.00
#
_symmetry.space_group_name_H-M   'P 1'
#
loop_
_entity.id
_entity.type
_entity.pdbx_description
1 polymer ?
#
loop_
_entity_poly.entity_id
_entity_poly.type
_entity_poly.pdbx_seq_one_letter_code
_entity_poly.pdbx_strand_id
1 'polypeptide(L)'
;MYMPLALVYASFLTLPASTSPATKGNVIQIQVHNIVNLAQTTVAHIRKLRMQLLMAPPIEITTPPIKGLASFSHYLKHLDNELQSPDTDLLSQIQADVSSLDGKVQSLSLMMNCPFQPRPTAEVSRFLFPDIHHYWTIAKVENYLESLHLNREKLKVC
;
A
#
# COMPACT_ATOMS: atom_id res chain seq x y z
N MET A 1 -19.35 -74.58 21.64
CA MET A 1 -19.84 -74.00 20.38
C MET A 1 -19.59 -72.50 20.46
N TYR A 2 -18.88 -71.95 19.47
CA TYR A 2 -18.21 -70.65 19.47
C TYR A 2 -19.17 -69.45 19.55
N MET A 3 -18.82 -68.43 20.35
CA MET A 3 -19.33 -67.06 20.24
C MET A 3 -18.27 -66.21 19.53
N PRO A 4 -18.53 -65.58 18.37
CA PRO A 4 -17.62 -64.57 17.85
C PRO A 4 -17.97 -63.19 18.44
N LEU A 5 -16.97 -62.60 19.10
CA LEU A 5 -16.96 -61.25 19.65
C LEU A 5 -17.00 -60.24 18.49
N ALA A 6 -18.05 -59.40 18.40
CA ALA A 6 -18.12 -58.33 17.41
C ALA A 6 -17.28 -57.14 17.89
N LEU A 7 -16.16 -56.88 17.22
CA LEU A 7 -15.28 -55.74 17.51
C LEU A 7 -15.74 -54.55 16.67
N VAL A 8 -16.45 -53.59 17.27
CA VAL A 8 -16.80 -52.32 16.62
C VAL A 8 -15.63 -51.37 16.78
N TYR A 9 -14.86 -51.19 15.70
CA TYR A 9 -13.76 -50.24 15.63
C TYR A 9 -14.32 -48.86 15.23
N ALA A 10 -14.57 -48.00 16.21
CA ALA A 10 -14.96 -46.61 15.98
C ALA A 10 -13.71 -45.75 15.84
N SER A 11 -13.27 -45.51 14.61
CA SER A 11 -12.21 -44.54 14.30
C SER A 11 -12.78 -43.13 14.41
N PHE A 12 -12.50 -42.43 15.51
CA PHE A 12 -12.66 -40.97 15.55
C PHE A 12 -11.55 -40.33 14.71
N LEU A 13 -11.88 -39.97 13.48
CA LEU A 13 -11.11 -38.96 12.75
C LEU A 13 -11.32 -37.64 13.48
N THR A 14 -10.41 -37.28 14.38
CA THR A 14 -10.34 -35.91 14.89
C THR A 14 -9.89 -35.02 13.75
N LEU A 15 -10.86 -34.30 13.17
CA LEU A 15 -10.61 -33.13 12.33
C LEU A 15 -9.59 -32.22 13.05
N PRO A 16 -8.50 -31.77 12.43
CA PRO A 16 -7.72 -30.68 12.98
C PRO A 16 -8.54 -29.40 12.84
N ALA A 17 -9.47 -29.19 13.77
CA ALA A 17 -10.09 -27.90 13.99
C ALA A 17 -9.07 -27.02 14.71
N SER A 18 -8.31 -26.25 13.94
CA SER A 18 -7.57 -25.10 14.47
C SER A 18 -7.40 -24.03 13.40
N THR A 19 -8.53 -23.52 12.89
CA THR A 19 -8.59 -22.13 12.48
C THR A 19 -8.92 -21.32 13.73
N SER A 20 -7.90 -20.92 14.49
CA SER A 20 -8.09 -19.89 15.51
C SER A 20 -8.71 -18.67 14.82
N PRO A 21 -9.78 -18.06 15.36
CA PRO A 21 -10.30 -16.82 14.80
C PRO A 21 -9.17 -15.80 14.73
N ALA A 22 -9.00 -15.17 13.55
CA ALA A 22 -7.94 -14.19 13.36
C ALA A 22 -8.07 -13.10 14.42
N THR A 23 -7.08 -12.98 15.29
CA THR A 23 -7.05 -11.90 16.27
C THR A 23 -6.91 -10.57 15.53
N LYS A 24 -7.47 -9.49 16.09
CA LYS A 24 -7.41 -8.14 15.48
C LYS A 24 -5.98 -7.75 15.08
N GLY A 25 -4.98 -8.14 15.88
CA GLY A 25 -3.56 -7.92 15.58
C GLY A 25 -3.07 -8.64 14.32
N ASN A 26 -3.47 -9.90 14.11
CA ASN A 26 -3.12 -10.66 12.90
C ASN A 26 -3.71 -10.02 11.65
N VAL A 27 -4.95 -9.50 11.75
CA VAL A 27 -5.59 -8.79 10.63
C VAL A 27 -4.85 -7.49 10.29
N ILE A 28 -4.48 -6.69 11.29
CA ILE A 28 -3.68 -5.46 11.09
C ILE A 28 -2.35 -5.79 10.40
N GLN A 29 -1.66 -6.85 10.84
CA GLN A 29 -0.39 -7.26 10.24
C GLN A 29 -0.54 -7.65 8.77
N ILE A 30 -1.61 -8.38 8.43
CA ILE A 30 -1.94 -8.75 7.05
C ILE A 30 -2.20 -7.49 6.21
N GLN A 31 -2.97 -6.53 6.74
CA GLN A 31 -3.25 -5.28 6.02
C GLN A 31 -1.97 -4.45 5.78
N VAL A 32 -1.10 -4.33 6.79
CA VAL A 32 0.21 -3.67 6.63
C VAL A 32 1.05 -4.36 5.56
N HIS A 33 1.10 -5.70 5.56
CA HIS A 33 1.81 -6.46 4.54
C HIS A 33 1.26 -6.19 3.13
N ASN A 34 -0.07 -6.18 2.98
CA ASN A 34 -0.73 -5.90 1.70
C ASN A 34 -0.44 -4.47 1.20
N ILE A 35 -0.40 -3.48 2.09
CA ILE A 35 -0.04 -2.09 1.74
C ILE A 35 1.42 -2.03 1.25
N VAL A 36 2.35 -2.66 1.97
CA VAL A 36 3.78 -2.69 1.58
C VAL A 36 3.97 -3.39 0.24
N ASN A 37 3.31 -4.54 0.01
CA ASN A 37 3.40 -5.26 -1.26
C ASN A 37 2.85 -4.44 -2.43
N LEU A 38 1.74 -3.74 -2.23
CA LEU A 38 1.19 -2.87 -3.26
C LEU A 38 2.15 -1.72 -3.56
N ALA A 39 2.71 -1.06 -2.53
CA ALA A 39 3.70 -0.01 -2.71
C ALA A 39 4.94 -0.49 -3.50
N GLN A 40 5.45 -1.68 -3.19
CA GLN A 40 6.56 -2.30 -3.93
C GLN A 40 6.19 -2.62 -5.39
N THR A 41 4.94 -3.04 -5.62
CA THR A 41 4.42 -3.29 -6.98
C THR A 41 4.36 -1.98 -7.78
N THR A 42 3.88 -0.89 -7.16
CA THR A 42 3.88 0.45 -7.76
C THR A 42 5.30 0.92 -8.08
N VAL A 43 6.26 0.73 -7.18
CA VAL A 43 7.68 1.05 -7.43
C VAL A 43 8.23 0.26 -8.62
N ALA A 44 7.94 -1.04 -8.71
CA ALA A 44 8.35 -1.86 -9.84
C ALA A 44 7.74 -1.37 -11.16
N HIS A 45 6.48 -0.96 -11.13
CA HIS A 45 5.78 -0.39 -12.27
C HIS A 45 6.41 0.95 -12.69
N ILE A 46 6.73 1.84 -11.75
CA ILE A 46 7.46 3.09 -12.02
C ILE A 46 8.81 2.81 -12.68
N ARG A 47 9.61 1.90 -12.13
CA ARG A 47 10.92 1.55 -12.70
C ARG A 47 10.81 1.02 -14.12
N LYS A 48 9.79 0.19 -14.40
CA LYS A 48 9.49 -0.26 -15.76
C LYS A 48 9.19 0.91 -16.70
N LEU A 49 8.36 1.85 -16.25
CA LEU A 49 8.02 3.05 -17.02
C LEU A 49 9.27 3.90 -17.31
N ARG A 50 10.12 4.13 -16.30
CA ARG A 50 11.38 4.89 -16.46
C ARG A 50 12.30 4.26 -17.52
N MET A 51 12.44 2.93 -17.50
CA MET A 51 13.23 2.22 -18.52
C MET A 51 12.64 2.39 -19.92
N GLN A 52 11.31 2.30 -20.05
CA GLN A 52 10.63 2.47 -21.34
C GLN A 52 10.75 3.90 -21.90
N LEU A 53 10.79 4.90 -21.02
CA LEU A 53 10.89 6.31 -21.38
C LEU A 53 12.33 6.85 -21.41
N LEU A 54 13.34 6.02 -21.16
CA LEU A 54 14.74 6.43 -21.05
C LEU A 54 14.94 7.59 -20.05
N MET A 55 14.14 7.60 -18.99
CA MET A 55 14.21 8.61 -17.93
C MET A 55 15.52 8.49 -17.17
N ALA A 56 16.21 9.62 -16.94
CA ALA A 56 17.40 9.66 -16.09
C ALA A 56 17.10 9.13 -14.67
N PRO A 57 18.13 8.74 -13.90
CA PRO A 57 17.96 8.45 -12.47
C PRO A 57 17.45 9.68 -11.71
N PRO A 58 16.66 9.49 -10.63
CA PRO A 58 16.23 10.61 -9.80
C PRO A 58 17.41 11.45 -9.30
N ILE A 59 17.25 12.78 -9.33
CA ILE A 59 18.06 13.69 -8.52
C ILE A 59 17.70 13.44 -7.04
N GLU A 60 18.51 13.89 -6.09
CA GLU A 60 18.21 13.82 -4.66
C GLU A 60 16.80 14.38 -4.36
N ILE A 61 15.84 13.48 -4.14
CA ILE A 61 14.45 13.83 -3.81
C ILE A 61 14.29 13.86 -2.31
N THR A 62 13.81 14.98 -1.78
CA THR A 62 13.39 15.06 -0.38
C THR A 62 11.89 14.83 -0.28
N THR A 63 11.49 13.75 0.42
CA THR A 63 10.11 13.50 0.83
C THR A 63 10.00 13.59 2.35
N PRO A 64 8.85 13.99 2.91
CA PRO A 64 8.67 14.02 4.35
C PRO A 64 8.82 12.61 4.95
N PRO A 65 9.25 12.49 6.22
CA PRO A 65 9.38 11.19 6.86
C PRO A 65 8.01 10.57 7.14
N ILE A 66 7.92 9.25 7.02
CA ILE A 66 6.79 8.47 7.54
C ILE A 66 6.91 8.46 9.06
N LYS A 67 5.94 9.04 9.77
CA LYS A 67 5.86 9.08 11.24
C LYS A 67 4.82 8.10 11.79
N GLY A 68 3.78 7.86 11.01
CA GLY A 68 2.63 7.03 11.34
C GLY A 68 1.70 6.90 10.14
N LEU A 69 0.63 6.10 10.28
CA LEU A 69 -0.39 5.87 9.27
C LEU A 69 -1.04 7.19 8.79
N ALA A 70 -1.24 8.15 9.70
CA ALA A 70 -1.79 9.46 9.38
C ALA A 70 -0.87 10.27 8.44
N SER A 71 0.43 10.35 8.78
CA SER A 71 1.42 11.04 7.93
C SER A 71 1.57 10.37 6.55
N PHE A 72 1.44 9.04 6.51
CA PHE A 72 1.50 8.27 5.27
C PHE A 72 0.28 8.57 4.39
N SER A 73 -0.94 8.48 4.94
CA SER A 73 -2.16 8.81 4.20
C SER A 73 -2.14 10.26 3.69
N HIS A 74 -1.73 11.20 4.53
CA HIS A 74 -1.70 12.62 4.15
C HIS A 74 -0.79 12.86 2.95
N TYR A 75 0.45 12.36 2.99
CA TYR A 75 1.38 12.58 1.88
C TYR A 75 1.01 11.76 0.64
N LEU A 76 0.43 10.57 0.81
CA LEU A 76 -0.07 9.77 -0.30
C LEU A 76 -1.20 10.47 -1.06
N LYS A 77 -2.12 11.12 -0.35
CA LYS A 77 -3.18 11.95 -0.97
C LYS A 77 -2.62 13.20 -1.66
N HIS A 78 -1.55 13.77 -1.11
CA HIS A 78 -0.85 14.88 -1.78
C HIS A 78 -0.20 14.41 -3.09
N LEU A 79 0.47 13.26 -3.10
CA LEU A 79 1.03 12.67 -4.32
C LEU A 79 -0.08 12.30 -5.33
N ASP A 80 -1.21 11.77 -4.87
CA ASP A 80 -2.37 11.50 -5.74
C ASP A 80 -2.89 12.77 -6.43
N ASN A 81 -2.92 13.91 -5.72
CA ASN A 81 -3.26 15.19 -6.32
C ASN A 81 -2.21 15.65 -7.35
N GLU A 82 -0.92 15.49 -7.07
CA GLU A 82 0.15 15.86 -8.03
C GLU A 82 0.17 14.97 -9.28
N LEU A 83 -0.30 13.71 -9.16
CA LEU A 83 -0.40 12.76 -10.26
C LEU A 83 -1.62 13.02 -11.16
N GLN A 84 -2.61 13.78 -10.69
CA GLN A 84 -3.74 14.20 -11.52
C GLN A 84 -3.24 15.17 -12.59
N SER A 85 -3.03 14.64 -13.79
CA SER A 85 -2.67 15.43 -14.96
C SER A 85 -3.77 15.31 -15.99
N PRO A 86 -4.44 16.41 -16.38
CA PRO A 86 -5.40 16.38 -17.48
C PRO A 86 -4.72 16.15 -18.84
N ASP A 87 -3.41 16.37 -18.91
CA ASP A 87 -2.68 16.48 -20.17
C ASP A 87 -2.03 15.16 -20.63
N THR A 88 -1.99 14.12 -19.78
CA THR A 88 -1.31 12.86 -20.15
C THR A 88 -1.83 11.64 -19.41
N ASP A 89 -2.11 10.58 -20.17
CA ASP A 89 -2.42 9.25 -19.65
C ASP A 89 -1.19 8.57 -19.04
N LEU A 90 0.02 9.12 -19.24
CA LEU A 90 1.26 8.52 -18.76
C LEU A 90 1.24 8.25 -17.25
N LEU A 91 0.64 9.17 -16.48
CA LEU A 91 0.55 9.06 -15.03
C LEU A 91 -0.69 8.30 -14.55
N SER A 92 -1.65 8.01 -15.44
CA SER A 92 -2.95 7.44 -15.07
C SER A 92 -2.81 6.14 -14.28
N GLN A 93 -1.92 5.24 -14.70
CA GLN A 93 -1.70 3.98 -14.02
C GLN A 93 -0.98 4.16 -12.67
N ILE A 94 0.00 5.07 -12.58
CA ILE A 94 0.67 5.37 -11.30
C ILE A 94 -0.33 6.01 -10.33
N GLN A 95 -1.18 6.91 -10.83
CA GLN A 95 -2.26 7.51 -10.06
C GLN A 95 -3.23 6.44 -9.56
N ALA A 96 -3.67 5.52 -10.42
CA ALA A 96 -4.55 4.43 -10.02
C ALA A 96 -3.92 3.54 -8.93
N ASP A 97 -2.62 3.24 -9.07
CA ASP A 97 -1.87 2.48 -8.06
C ASP A 97 -1.83 3.23 -6.72
N VAL A 98 -1.54 4.54 -6.73
CA VAL A 98 -1.48 5.41 -5.55
C VAL A 98 -2.85 5.58 -4.89
N SER A 99 -3.91 5.80 -5.68
CA SER A 99 -5.30 5.86 -5.22
C SER A 99 -5.73 4.54 -4.57
N SER A 100 -5.37 3.39 -5.17
CA SER A 100 -5.63 2.06 -4.59
C SER A 100 -4.91 1.87 -3.25
N LEU A 101 -3.66 2.37 -3.17
CA LEU A 101 -2.89 2.34 -1.94
C LEU A 101 -3.54 3.21 -0.84
N ASP A 102 -4.01 4.41 -1.17
CA ASP A 102 -4.73 5.27 -0.20
C ASP A 102 -6.01 4.59 0.29
N GLY A 103 -6.77 3.94 -0.60
CA GLY A 103 -7.95 3.15 -0.20
C GLY A 103 -7.62 2.08 0.85
N LYS A 104 -6.51 1.36 0.70
CA LYS A 104 -6.05 0.37 1.70
C LYS A 104 -5.61 1.03 3.01
N VAL A 105 -4.92 2.15 2.93
CA VAL A 105 -4.47 2.92 4.11
C VAL A 105 -5.68 3.46 4.89
N GLN A 106 -6.70 3.96 4.20
CA GLN A 106 -7.95 4.41 4.82
C GLN A 106 -8.67 3.24 5.49
N SER A 107 -8.76 2.08 4.82
CA SER A 107 -9.34 0.86 5.41
C SER A 107 -8.61 0.44 6.69
N LEU A 108 -7.27 0.45 6.69
CA LEU A 108 -6.48 0.18 7.88
C LEU A 108 -6.70 1.23 8.98
N SER A 109 -6.79 2.51 8.61
CA SER A 109 -7.04 3.61 9.55
C SER A 109 -8.37 3.43 10.28
N LEU A 110 -9.42 3.03 9.55
CA LEU A 110 -10.73 2.71 10.13
C LEU A 110 -10.65 1.51 11.08
N MET A 111 -9.95 0.45 10.68
CA MET A 111 -9.76 -0.75 11.52
C MET A 111 -9.03 -0.44 12.84
N MET A 112 -8.11 0.52 12.80
CA MET A 112 -7.32 0.97 13.94
C MET A 112 -7.98 2.10 14.75
N ASN A 113 -9.15 2.61 14.33
CA ASN A 113 -9.79 3.79 14.91
C ASN A 113 -8.88 5.03 14.93
N CYS A 114 -8.06 5.23 13.89
CA CYS A 114 -7.24 6.44 13.78
C CYS A 114 -8.11 7.69 13.54
N PRO A 115 -7.67 8.88 14.00
CA PRO A 115 -8.34 10.13 13.68
C PRO A 115 -8.45 10.38 12.18
N PHE A 116 -9.57 10.95 11.75
CA PHE A 116 -9.79 11.32 10.36
C PHE A 116 -8.74 12.35 9.91
N GLN A 117 -8.15 12.11 8.73
CA GLN A 117 -7.22 13.03 8.08
C GLN A 117 -7.89 13.62 6.84
N PRO A 118 -8.19 14.94 6.83
CA PRO A 118 -8.79 15.58 5.66
C PRO A 118 -7.85 15.45 4.46
N ARG A 119 -8.44 15.38 3.26
CA ARG A 119 -7.65 15.39 2.03
C ARG A 119 -6.98 16.77 1.89
N PRO A 120 -5.66 16.82 1.61
CA PRO A 120 -5.00 18.08 1.30
C PRO A 120 -5.66 18.74 0.08
N THR A 121 -5.82 20.06 0.12
CA THR A 121 -6.30 20.82 -1.05
C THR A 121 -5.34 20.61 -2.21
N ALA A 122 -5.88 20.31 -3.39
CA ALA A 122 -5.08 20.24 -4.61
C ALA A 122 -4.65 21.66 -4.99
N GLU A 123 -3.34 21.90 -5.05
CA GLU A 123 -2.82 23.14 -5.58
C GLU A 123 -2.90 23.09 -7.11
N VAL A 124 -3.67 24.00 -7.70
CA VAL A 124 -3.72 24.19 -9.16
C VAL A 124 -2.47 24.95 -9.57
N SER A 125 -1.35 24.25 -9.65
CA SER A 125 -0.11 24.80 -10.18
C SER A 125 -0.12 24.70 -11.70
N ARG A 126 -0.05 25.85 -12.38
CA ARG A 126 0.18 25.90 -13.83
C ARG A 126 1.68 25.73 -14.07
N PHE A 127 2.08 24.50 -14.41
CA PHE A 127 3.47 24.19 -14.70
C PHE A 127 3.85 24.71 -16.09
N LEU A 128 4.88 25.56 -16.14
CA LEU A 128 5.45 26.04 -17.41
C LEU A 128 6.15 24.93 -18.21
N PHE A 129 6.49 23.83 -17.54
CA PHE A 129 7.16 22.65 -18.10
C PHE A 129 6.52 21.36 -17.55
N PRO A 130 5.40 20.89 -18.14
CA PRO A 130 4.64 19.76 -17.63
C PRO A 130 5.48 18.47 -17.53
N ASP A 131 6.32 18.19 -18.54
CA ASP A 131 7.15 16.98 -18.56
C ASP A 131 8.14 16.89 -17.38
N ILE A 132 8.74 18.02 -16.99
CA ILE A 132 9.66 18.10 -15.84
C ILE A 132 8.89 17.85 -14.55
N HIS A 133 7.68 18.40 -14.44
CA HIS A 133 6.82 18.16 -13.29
C HIS A 133 6.44 16.68 -13.18
N HIS A 134 6.01 16.04 -14.28
CA HIS A 134 5.67 14.61 -14.26
C HIS A 134 6.85 13.74 -13.85
N TYR A 135 8.05 14.02 -14.39
CA TYR A 135 9.28 13.34 -14.00
C TYR A 135 9.56 13.48 -12.50
N TRP A 136 9.39 14.69 -11.97
CA TRP A 136 9.61 14.99 -10.56
C TRP A 136 8.59 14.29 -9.65
N THR A 137 7.31 14.30 -10.02
CA THR A 137 6.23 13.64 -9.29
C THR A 137 6.45 12.12 -9.25
N ILE A 138 6.82 11.50 -10.38
CA ILE A 138 7.17 10.07 -10.43
C ILE A 138 8.32 9.77 -9.46
N ALA A 139 9.36 10.60 -9.43
CA ALA A 139 10.50 10.43 -8.53
C ALA A 139 10.12 10.57 -7.04
N LYS A 140 9.22 11.50 -6.69
CA LYS A 140 8.66 11.60 -5.33
C LYS A 140 7.90 10.34 -4.93
N VAL A 141 7.04 9.83 -5.81
CA VAL A 141 6.25 8.62 -5.53
C VAL A 141 7.18 7.44 -5.31
N GLU A 142 8.14 7.23 -6.21
CA GLU A 142 9.14 6.15 -6.09
C GLU A 142 9.89 6.22 -4.75
N ASN A 143 10.51 7.37 -4.47
CA ASN A 143 11.29 7.56 -3.24
C ASN A 143 10.46 7.34 -1.98
N TYR A 144 9.23 7.87 -1.95
CA TYR A 144 8.36 7.77 -0.77
C TYR A 144 7.92 6.32 -0.53
N LEU A 145 7.50 5.61 -1.58
CA LEU A 145 7.06 4.22 -1.49
C LEU A 145 8.21 3.25 -1.19
N GLU A 146 9.43 3.54 -1.66
CA GLU A 146 10.63 2.80 -1.24
C GLU A 146 10.90 2.96 0.25
N SER A 147 10.78 4.19 0.77
CA SER A 147 10.97 4.48 2.19
C SER A 147 9.98 3.72 3.08
N LEU A 148 8.79 3.39 2.55
CA LEU A 148 7.77 2.66 3.30
C LEU A 148 8.25 1.26 3.73
N HIS A 149 9.03 0.57 2.90
CA HIS A 149 9.53 -0.76 3.24
C HIS A 149 10.32 -0.76 4.55
N LEU A 150 11.18 0.24 4.73
CA LEU A 150 11.99 0.45 5.93
C LEU A 150 11.17 0.96 7.12
N ASN A 151 10.00 1.54 6.86
CA ASN A 151 9.15 2.19 7.85
C ASN A 151 7.83 1.46 8.09
N ARG A 152 7.68 0.20 7.64
CA ARG A 152 6.40 -0.53 7.66
C ARG A 152 5.75 -0.61 9.05
N GLU A 153 6.55 -0.69 10.11
CA GLU A 153 6.06 -0.79 11.48
C GLU A 153 5.33 0.49 11.92
N LYS A 154 5.66 1.62 11.31
CA LYS A 154 4.98 2.90 11.56
C LYS A 154 3.55 2.92 11.03
N LEU A 155 3.18 2.03 10.11
CA LEU A 155 1.77 1.89 9.70
C LEU A 155 0.86 1.33 10.80
N LYS A 156 1.44 0.77 11.86
CA LYS A 156 0.71 0.26 13.04
C LYS A 156 0.47 1.34 14.10
N VAL A 157 0.86 2.59 13.82
CA VAL A 157 0.71 3.74 14.72
C VAL A 157 -0.08 4.81 14.00
N CYS A 158 -1.09 5.37 14.67
CA CYS A 158 -1.69 6.65 14.31
C CYS A 158 -0.77 7.75 14.86
#